data_AF-A0A968T3W1-F1
#
_entry.id   AF-A0A968T3W1-F1
#
_cell.length_a   1.000
_cell.length_b   1.000
_cell.length_c   1.000
_cell.angle_alpha   90.00
_cell.angle_beta   90.00
_cell.angle_gamma   90.00
#
_symmetry.space_group_name_H-M   'P 1'
#
loop_
_entity.id
_entity.type
_entity.pdbx_description
1 polymer ?
#
loop_
_entity_poly.entity_id
_entity_poly.type
_entity_poly.pdbx_seq_one_letter_code
_entity_poly.pdbx_strand_id
1 'polypeptide(L)'
;MPYQCTLSSGQHIYLDNPGHQTVITVASGSAGQQQQSSSSVSTGPWTAVPQVAQMNGGALIRCVTAQGTFTFQVQGMQVSTATDASNWQAAQQIALQTVDTRPGTSMPPMMPMQPMPPIAPMPPMKPMQMGDMQMSANPMAMRMGNMAMQMGHAMAETAQPRQFCTQCGAPVGPEDRFCGSCGHKLGD
;
A
#
# COMPACT_ATOMS: atom_id res chain seq x y z
N MET A 1 9.13 5.84 20.59
CA MET A 1 10.14 4.91 20.04
C MET A 1 9.38 3.73 19.46
N PRO A 2 9.55 3.44 18.17
CA PRO A 2 8.91 2.30 17.55
C PRO A 2 9.59 0.97 17.92
N TYR A 3 8.79 -0.09 17.95
CA TYR A 3 9.23 -1.46 18.19
C TYR A 3 8.82 -2.35 17.01
N GLN A 4 9.59 -3.41 16.79
CA GLN A 4 9.31 -4.43 15.79
C GLN A 4 9.45 -5.83 16.40
N CYS A 5 8.63 -6.77 15.94
CA CYS A 5 8.89 -8.19 16.12
C CYS A 5 8.45 -9.00 14.90
N THR A 6 9.00 -10.20 14.77
CA THR A 6 8.65 -11.14 13.71
C THR A 6 7.90 -12.32 14.33
N LEU A 7 6.74 -12.66 13.75
CA LEU A 7 5.95 -13.83 14.13
C LEU A 7 6.52 -15.09 13.47
N SER A 8 6.25 -16.26 14.04
CA SER A 8 6.62 -17.55 13.43
C SER A 8 5.98 -17.79 12.05
N SER A 9 4.93 -17.06 11.71
CA SER A 9 4.31 -17.04 10.37
C SER A 9 5.13 -16.29 9.31
N GLY A 10 6.22 -15.62 9.70
CA GLY A 10 7.01 -14.74 8.81
C GLY A 10 6.44 -13.33 8.67
N GLN A 11 5.37 -13.00 9.40
CA GLN A 11 4.84 -11.63 9.44
C GLN A 11 5.67 -10.75 10.38
N HIS A 12 5.79 -9.47 10.04
CA HIS A 12 6.42 -8.45 10.87
C HIS A 12 5.35 -7.54 11.46
N ILE A 13 5.39 -7.33 12.77
CA ILE A 13 4.56 -6.34 13.47
C ILE A 13 5.45 -5.17 13.87
N TYR A 14 5.01 -3.97 13.52
CA TYR A 14 5.59 -2.71 13.96
C TYR A 14 4.61 -2.02 14.88
N LEU A 15 5.10 -1.55 16.02
CA LEU A 15 4.35 -0.86 17.04
C LEU A 15 4.96 0.52 17.21
N ASP A 16 4.14 1.56 17.18
CA ASP A 16 4.56 2.89 17.59
C ASP A 16 3.47 3.60 18.38
N ASN A 17 3.85 4.67 19.08
CA ASN A 17 2.92 5.54 19.79
C ASN A 17 3.26 7.02 19.56
N PRO A 18 3.01 7.55 18.35
CA PRO A 18 3.13 8.98 18.09
C PRO A 18 2.10 9.77 18.90
N GLY A 19 2.58 10.63 19.80
CA GLY A 19 1.74 11.48 20.63
C GLY A 19 0.88 10.66 21.60
N HIS A 20 -0.35 10.35 21.20
CA HIS A 20 -1.36 9.66 22.01
C HIS A 20 -2.05 8.49 21.28
N GLN A 21 -1.56 8.11 20.11
CA GLN A 21 -2.16 7.05 19.29
C GLN A 21 -1.23 5.84 19.22
N THR A 22 -1.69 4.68 19.64
CA THR A 22 -1.00 3.42 19.31
C THR A 22 -1.25 3.09 17.84
N VAL A 23 -0.17 2.96 17.07
CA VAL A 23 -0.17 2.55 15.66
C VAL A 23 0.43 1.15 15.58
N ILE A 24 -0.32 0.22 14.98
CA ILE A 24 0.08 -1.16 14.78
C ILE A 24 0.11 -1.40 13.27
N THR A 25 1.28 -1.68 12.73
CA THR A 25 1.45 -2.02 11.32
C THR A 25 1.85 -3.48 11.20
N VAL A 26 1.06 -4.25 10.47
CA VAL A 26 1.33 -5.65 10.15
C VAL A 26 1.81 -5.69 8.71
N ALA A 27 2.99 -6.26 8.49
CA ALA A 27 3.54 -6.50 7.16
C ALA A 27 3.75 -8.00 6.95
N SER A 28 3.40 -8.47 5.77
CA SER A 28 3.73 -9.82 5.31
C SER A 28 4.39 -9.71 3.94
N GLY A 29 5.35 -10.58 3.67
CA GLY A 29 6.07 -10.57 2.41
C GLY A 29 6.40 -11.98 1.96
N SER A 30 6.13 -12.26 0.69
CA SER A 30 6.75 -13.35 -0.06
C SER A 30 7.56 -12.73 -1.21
N ALA A 31 8.47 -13.49 -1.81
CA ALA A 31 9.32 -12.98 -2.89
C ALA A 31 8.46 -12.35 -4.01
N GLY A 32 8.48 -11.01 -4.13
CA GLY A 32 7.78 -10.25 -5.16
C GLY A 32 6.52 -9.47 -4.73
N GLN A 33 5.97 -9.69 -3.53
CA GLN A 33 4.81 -8.92 -3.03
C GLN A 33 4.92 -8.68 -1.51
N GLN A 34 5.07 -7.42 -1.11
CA GLN A 34 5.03 -7.00 0.30
C GLN A 34 3.68 -6.32 0.56
N GLN A 35 2.80 -6.97 1.32
CA GLN A 35 1.53 -6.40 1.74
C GLN A 35 1.66 -5.86 3.17
N GLN A 36 1.14 -4.66 3.40
CA GLN A 36 1.13 -4.02 4.71
C GLN A 36 -0.25 -3.45 5.04
N SER A 37 -0.63 -3.53 6.31
CA SER A 37 -1.88 -3.00 6.87
C SER A 37 -1.54 -2.26 8.16
N SER A 38 -2.12 -1.08 8.37
CA SER A 38 -1.86 -0.26 9.55
C SER A 38 -3.16 0.13 10.23
N SER A 39 -3.19 0.05 11.56
CA SER A 39 -4.32 0.44 12.38
C SER A 39 -3.86 1.40 13.47
N SER A 40 -4.66 2.42 13.75
CA SER A 40 -4.35 3.45 14.75
C SER A 40 -5.49 3.56 15.76
N VAL A 41 -5.17 3.53 17.05
CA VAL A 41 -6.15 3.62 18.14
C VAL A 41 -5.68 4.64 19.17
N SER A 42 -6.58 5.50 19.63
CA SER A 42 -6.28 6.45 20.70
C SER A 42 -6.15 5.70 22.02
N THR A 43 -4.93 5.63 22.56
CA THR A 43 -4.62 4.91 23.81
C THR A 43 -3.92 5.78 24.84
N GLY A 44 -3.49 6.99 24.46
CA GLY A 44 -2.58 7.80 25.24
C GLY A 44 -1.12 7.31 25.15
N PRO A 45 -0.20 8.02 25.83
CA PRO A 45 1.23 7.74 25.79
C PRO A 45 1.54 6.43 26.52
N TRP A 46 2.48 5.64 25.99
CA TRP A 46 2.94 4.41 26.61
C TRP A 46 3.76 4.73 27.86
N THR A 47 3.46 4.03 28.95
CA THR A 47 4.18 4.14 30.22
C THR A 47 5.13 2.97 30.46
N ALA A 48 5.04 1.93 29.63
CA ALA A 48 5.95 0.78 29.61
C ALA A 48 6.21 0.32 28.17
N VAL A 49 7.24 -0.50 28.00
CA VAL A 49 7.51 -1.19 26.72
C VAL A 49 6.31 -2.09 26.40
N PRO A 50 5.76 -2.05 25.17
CA PRO A 50 4.66 -2.94 24.79
C PRO A 50 5.12 -4.40 24.86
N GLN A 51 4.17 -5.31 25.03
CA GLN A 51 4.45 -6.74 25.06
C GLN A 51 3.71 -7.40 23.90
N VAL A 52 4.32 -8.40 23.26
CA VAL A 52 3.69 -9.17 22.20
C VAL A 52 3.77 -10.65 22.55
N ALA A 53 2.64 -11.34 22.50
CA ALA A 53 2.56 -12.78 22.71
C ALA A 53 2.06 -13.46 21.44
N GLN A 54 2.69 -14.56 21.07
CA GLN A 54 2.27 -15.34 19.92
C GLN A 54 1.00 -16.14 20.25
N MET A 55 0.07 -16.21 19.28
CA MET A 55 -1.09 -17.09 19.35
C MET A 55 -1.25 -17.89 18.06
N ASN A 56 -2.11 -18.92 18.05
CA ASN A 56 -2.37 -19.73 16.87
C ASN A 56 -2.84 -18.85 15.69
N GLY A 57 -1.97 -18.68 14.69
CA GLY A 57 -2.26 -17.88 13.49
C GLY A 57 -2.18 -16.36 13.65
N GLY A 58 -1.60 -15.84 14.74
CA GLY A 58 -1.56 -14.41 15.00
C GLY A 58 -0.72 -13.98 16.21
N ALA A 59 -1.06 -12.81 16.76
CA ALA A 59 -0.41 -12.29 17.97
C ALA A 59 -1.38 -11.47 18.84
N LEU A 60 -1.12 -11.44 20.15
CA LEU A 60 -1.70 -10.49 21.08
C LEU A 60 -0.66 -9.42 21.41
N ILE A 61 -1.07 -8.16 21.38
CA ILE A 61 -0.25 -7.02 21.73
C ILE A 61 -0.85 -6.38 22.97
N ARG A 62 -0.03 -6.12 23.99
CA ARG A 62 -0.43 -5.43 25.21
C ARG A 62 0.36 -4.14 25.34
N CYS A 63 -0.35 -3.03 25.42
CA CYS A 63 0.21 -1.71 25.62
C CYS A 63 -0.25 -1.18 26.98
N VAL A 64 0.68 -0.77 27.83
CA VAL A 64 0.37 -0.09 29.09
C VAL A 64 0.53 1.41 28.87
N THR A 65 -0.53 2.17 29.13
CA THR A 65 -0.59 3.62 28.92
C THR A 65 -1.04 4.33 30.18
N ALA A 66 -0.96 5.66 30.17
CA ALA A 66 -1.50 6.48 31.26
C ALA A 66 -3.02 6.32 31.46
N GLN A 67 -3.74 5.82 30.45
CA GLN A 67 -5.21 5.65 30.46
C GLN A 67 -5.64 4.24 30.86
N GLY A 68 -4.70 3.29 30.91
CA GLY A 68 -4.97 1.90 31.25
C GLY A 68 -4.15 0.92 30.42
N THR A 69 -4.51 -0.36 30.51
CA THR A 69 -3.92 -1.41 29.67
C THR A 69 -4.83 -1.64 28.47
N PHE A 70 -4.28 -1.51 27.26
CA PHE A 70 -4.97 -1.85 26.03
C PHE A 70 -4.41 -3.16 25.49
N THR A 71 -5.30 -4.05 25.05
CA THR A 71 -4.92 -5.31 24.41
C THR A 71 -5.45 -5.30 22.98
N PHE A 72 -4.61 -5.68 22.03
CA PHE A 72 -4.95 -5.81 20.63
C PHE A 72 -4.70 -7.24 20.18
N GLN A 73 -5.52 -7.71 19.27
CA GLN A 73 -5.36 -8.99 18.61
C GLN A 73 -5.04 -8.76 17.14
N VAL A 74 -4.06 -9.49 16.65
CA VAL A 74 -3.65 -9.52 15.25
C VAL A 74 -3.95 -10.91 14.71
N GLN A 75 -4.78 -10.98 13.66
CA GLN A 75 -5.03 -12.21 12.90
C GLN A 75 -4.89 -11.91 11.41
N GLY A 76 -3.97 -12.59 10.73
CA GLY A 76 -3.62 -12.26 9.36
C GLY A 76 -3.12 -10.82 9.24
N MET A 77 -3.83 -9.98 8.48
CA MET A 77 -3.52 -8.54 8.29
C MET A 77 -4.46 -7.61 9.08
N GLN A 78 -5.37 -8.17 9.88
CA GLN A 78 -6.37 -7.43 10.64
C GLN A 78 -5.90 -7.20 12.07
N VAL A 79 -6.18 -6.01 12.59
CA VAL A 79 -5.91 -5.63 13.97
C VAL A 79 -7.25 -5.27 14.62
N SER A 80 -7.57 -5.89 15.74
CA SER A 80 -8.76 -5.60 16.54
C SER A 80 -8.38 -5.32 17.99
N THR A 81 -9.18 -4.53 18.69
CA THR A 81 -9.02 -4.35 20.14
C THR A 81 -9.68 -5.52 20.86
N ALA A 82 -8.94 -6.20 21.73
CA ALA A 82 -9.47 -7.28 22.55
C ALA A 82 -10.05 -6.71 23.86
N THR A 83 -11.28 -7.07 24.18
CA THR A 83 -11.95 -6.70 25.45
C THR A 83 -11.48 -7.56 26.63
N ASP A 84 -10.99 -8.77 26.35
CA ASP A 84 -10.51 -9.73 27.35
C ASP A 84 -9.04 -10.10 27.13
N ALA A 85 -8.22 -9.84 28.14
CA ALA A 85 -6.81 -10.23 28.18
C ALA A 85 -6.60 -11.69 28.65
N SER A 86 -7.67 -12.45 28.86
CA SER A 86 -7.68 -13.82 29.39
C SER A 86 -6.88 -14.81 28.54
N ASN A 87 -6.70 -14.50 27.25
CA ASN A 87 -5.90 -15.29 26.31
C ASN A 87 -4.40 -14.96 26.37
N TRP A 88 -3.94 -14.13 27.32
CA TRP A 88 -2.54 -13.78 27.45
C TRP A 88 -1.71 -14.94 28.03
N GLN A 89 -0.79 -15.47 27.22
CA GLN A 89 0.08 -16.58 27.60
C GLN A 89 1.54 -16.09 27.69
N ALA A 90 2.04 -15.91 28.91
CA ALA A 90 3.39 -15.40 29.15
C ALA A 90 4.51 -16.26 28.52
N ALA A 91 4.28 -17.58 28.39
CA ALA A 91 5.24 -18.52 27.79
C ALA A 91 5.46 -18.30 26.27
N GLN A 92 4.59 -17.55 25.60
CA GLN A 92 4.66 -17.28 24.16
C GLN A 92 5.05 -15.82 23.86
N GLN A 93 5.58 -15.10 24.83
CA GLN A 93 6.00 -13.72 24.65
C GLN A 93 7.21 -13.63 23.68
N ILE A 94 7.09 -12.79 22.66
CA ILE A 94 8.13 -12.50 21.68
C ILE A 94 8.92 -11.28 22.16
N ALA A 95 10.25 -11.33 22.02
CA ALA A 95 11.11 -10.20 22.30
C ALA A 95 10.93 -9.11 21.23
N LEU A 96 10.72 -7.86 21.68
CA LEU A 96 10.66 -6.71 20.80
C LEU A 96 12.05 -6.15 20.51
N GLN A 97 12.28 -5.75 19.26
CA GLN A 97 13.44 -4.99 18.84
C GLN A 97 13.05 -3.52 18.69
N THR A 98 13.85 -2.61 19.20
CA THR A 98 13.68 -1.17 18.92
C THR A 98 14.12 -0.87 17.50
N VAL A 99 13.33 -0.09 16.76
CA VAL A 99 13.68 0.35 15.41
C VAL A 99 13.61 1.86 15.33
N ASP A 100 14.51 2.50 14.56
CA ASP A 100 14.55 3.96 14.44
C ASP A 100 13.48 4.51 13.50
N THR A 101 12.97 3.69 12.55
CA THR A 101 12.06 4.14 11.50
C THR A 101 10.93 3.16 11.26
N ARG A 102 9.70 3.69 11.10
CA ARG A 102 8.57 2.91 10.59
C ARG A 102 8.76 2.60 9.10
N PRO A 103 8.38 1.42 8.61
CA PRO A 103 8.19 1.22 7.18
C PRO A 103 6.99 2.06 6.73
N GLY A 104 7.20 3.00 5.79
CA GLY A 104 6.09 3.69 5.12
C GLY A 104 6.17 5.21 5.01
N THR A 105 7.16 5.90 5.59
CA THR A 105 7.36 7.34 5.36
C THR A 105 8.74 7.63 4.79
N SER A 106 9.01 7.15 3.57
CA SER A 106 10.12 7.62 2.75
C SER A 106 9.58 8.30 1.49
N MET A 107 8.85 9.40 1.67
CA MET A 107 8.98 10.48 0.69
C MET A 107 10.09 11.38 1.25
N PRO A 108 11.26 11.47 0.61
CA PRO A 108 12.27 12.42 1.05
C PRO A 108 11.64 13.82 1.06
N PRO A 109 11.88 14.65 2.10
CA PRO A 109 11.41 16.02 2.11
C PRO A 109 11.97 16.70 0.85
N MET A 110 11.09 17.17 -0.04
CA MET A 110 11.51 18.03 -1.14
C MET A 110 12.14 19.26 -0.49
N MET A 111 13.46 19.39 -0.60
CA MET A 111 14.15 20.57 -0.11
C MET A 111 13.58 21.80 -0.82
N PRO A 112 13.37 22.93 -0.11
CA PRO A 112 12.99 24.17 -0.76
C PRO A 112 14.01 24.48 -1.86
N MET A 113 13.57 24.56 -3.11
CA MET A 113 14.42 25.00 -4.21
C MET A 113 14.96 26.38 -3.83
N GLN A 114 16.28 26.48 -3.65
CA GLN A 114 16.92 27.78 -3.49
C GLN A 114 16.66 28.61 -4.76
N PRO A 115 16.43 29.92 -4.65
CA PRO A 115 16.34 30.79 -5.81
C PRO A 115 17.61 30.65 -6.64
N MET A 116 17.47 30.17 -7.88
CA MET A 116 18.61 30.05 -8.79
C MET A 116 19.21 31.44 -9.02
N PRO A 117 20.55 31.57 -9.07
CA PRO A 117 21.19 32.82 -9.46
C PRO A 117 20.80 33.19 -10.90
N PRO A 118 20.85 34.49 -11.27
CA PRO A 118 20.52 34.92 -12.62
C PRO A 118 21.39 34.19 -13.65
N ILE A 119 20.75 33.46 -14.55
CA ILE A 119 21.43 32.79 -15.66
C ILE A 119 22.02 33.88 -16.55
N ALA A 120 23.35 33.93 -16.64
CA ALA A 120 24.02 34.76 -17.64
C ALA A 120 23.62 34.27 -19.05
N PRO A 121 23.51 35.16 -20.05
CA PRO A 121 23.12 34.76 -21.40
C PRO A 121 24.07 33.70 -21.95
N MET A 122 23.55 32.50 -22.21
CA MET A 122 24.33 31.44 -22.80
C MET A 122 24.68 31.81 -24.26
N PRO A 123 25.89 31.49 -24.74
CA PRO A 123 26.23 31.64 -26.14
C PRO A 123 25.36 30.73 -27.03
N PRO A 124 25.12 31.10 -28.30
CA PRO A 124 24.26 30.35 -29.20
C PRO A 124 24.82 28.95 -29.43
N MET A 125 24.02 27.93 -29.08
CA MET A 125 24.34 26.53 -29.34
C MET A 125 24.43 26.29 -30.85
N LYS A 126 25.48 25.56 -31.27
CA LYS A 126 25.58 25.06 -32.65
C LYS A 126 24.43 24.07 -32.92
N PRO A 127 23.92 23.97 -34.16
CA PRO A 127 22.85 23.03 -34.48
C PRO A 127 23.33 21.59 -34.25
N MET A 128 22.75 20.90 -33.28
CA MET A 128 22.85 19.45 -33.19
C MET A 128 22.01 18.85 -34.31
N GLN A 129 22.65 18.16 -35.25
CA GLN A 129 21.97 17.42 -36.32
C GLN A 129 21.35 16.17 -35.70
N MET A 130 20.05 16.22 -35.39
CA MET A 130 19.25 15.01 -35.16
C MET A 130 18.95 14.37 -36.51
N GLY A 131 19.48 13.17 -36.74
CA GLY A 131 19.18 12.38 -37.93
C GLY A 131 17.70 12.03 -38.04
N ASP A 132 17.14 12.21 -39.24
CA ASP A 132 15.88 11.69 -39.79
C ASP A 132 14.69 11.51 -38.84
N MET A 133 14.36 12.52 -38.05
CA MET A 133 13.06 12.61 -37.36
C MET A 133 11.97 13.06 -38.35
N GLN A 134 11.31 12.10 -38.99
CA GLN A 134 10.08 12.35 -39.77
C GLN A 134 8.85 12.33 -38.86
N MET A 135 8.22 13.49 -38.67
CA MET A 135 6.87 13.60 -38.14
C MET A 135 5.89 13.76 -39.31
N SER A 136 4.98 12.80 -39.49
CA SER A 136 3.87 12.91 -40.46
C SER A 136 2.58 13.24 -39.70
N ALA A 137 1.81 14.20 -40.20
CA ALA A 137 0.61 14.74 -39.56
C ALA A 137 -0.65 13.86 -39.73
N ASN A 138 -0.49 12.54 -39.91
CA ASN A 138 -1.61 11.62 -40.12
C ASN A 138 -1.18 10.16 -39.82
N PRO A 139 -1.89 9.40 -38.95
CA PRO A 139 -1.96 9.58 -37.50
C PRO A 139 -0.58 9.44 -36.81
N MET A 140 -0.44 10.03 -35.61
CA MET A 140 0.83 10.20 -34.87
C MET A 140 1.61 8.90 -34.67
N ALA A 141 2.69 8.71 -35.42
CA ALA A 141 3.66 7.63 -35.23
C ALA A 141 5.06 8.22 -34.98
N MET A 142 5.66 7.90 -33.83
CA MET A 142 7.04 8.26 -33.50
C MET A 142 7.97 7.05 -33.73
N ARG A 143 9.01 7.21 -34.53
CA ARG A 143 10.05 6.19 -34.78
C ARG A 143 11.37 6.62 -34.13
N MET A 144 11.90 5.84 -33.18
CA MET A 144 13.25 6.00 -32.63
C MET A 144 14.08 4.75 -33.00
N GLY A 145 14.84 4.85 -34.10
CA GLY A 145 15.70 3.77 -34.58
C GLY A 145 14.95 2.47 -34.90
N ASN A 146 15.53 1.32 -34.57
CA ASN A 146 14.97 -0.01 -34.85
C ASN A 146 13.81 -0.43 -33.92
N MET A 147 13.41 0.43 -32.98
CA MET A 147 12.26 0.17 -32.10
C MET A 147 11.02 0.88 -32.64
N ALA A 148 10.25 0.16 -33.45
CA ALA A 148 8.92 0.57 -33.88
C ALA A 148 7.90 0.18 -32.81
N MET A 149 7.43 1.16 -32.02
CA MET A 149 6.23 1.01 -31.21
C MET A 149 5.02 1.18 -32.14
N GLN A 150 4.53 0.07 -32.70
CA GLN A 150 3.24 0.02 -33.39
C GLN A 150 2.11 0.07 -32.36
N MET A 151 1.69 1.28 -32.02
CA MET A 151 0.41 1.50 -31.36
C MET A 151 -0.64 1.79 -32.44
N GLY A 152 -1.31 0.72 -32.89
CA GLY A 152 -2.63 0.83 -33.53
C GLY A 152 -2.73 0.41 -35.00
N HIS A 153 -3.13 -0.85 -35.22
CA HIS A 153 -4.14 -1.32 -36.20
C HIS A 153 -4.25 -2.84 -35.99
N ALA A 154 -5.41 -3.46 -35.86
CA ALA A 154 -6.77 -2.99 -35.86
C ALA A 154 -7.57 -4.12 -35.19
N MET A 155 -8.52 -3.79 -34.32
CA MET A 155 -9.85 -4.39 -34.42
C MET A 155 -10.84 -3.26 -34.18
N ALA A 156 -11.25 -2.65 -35.28
CA ALA A 156 -12.60 -2.13 -35.39
C ALA A 156 -13.53 -3.33 -35.21
N GLU A 157 -13.88 -3.65 -33.97
CA GLU A 157 -15.02 -4.50 -33.67
C GLU A 157 -15.82 -3.78 -32.58
N THR A 158 -16.90 -3.15 -33.06
CA THR A 158 -18.13 -2.85 -32.32
C THR A 158 -17.92 -2.41 -30.86
N ALA A 159 -17.93 -1.10 -30.64
CA ALA A 159 -18.16 -0.51 -29.33
C ALA A 159 -19.55 -0.92 -28.80
N GLN A 160 -19.62 -2.12 -28.24
CA GLN A 160 -20.73 -2.58 -27.42
C GLN A 160 -20.53 -1.94 -26.03
N PRO A 161 -21.54 -1.26 -25.47
CA PRO A 161 -21.44 -0.72 -24.12
C PRO A 161 -21.24 -1.88 -23.14
N ARG A 162 -20.05 -1.99 -22.54
CA ARG A 162 -19.79 -2.96 -21.48
C ARG A 162 -20.66 -2.58 -20.29
N GLN A 163 -21.66 -3.40 -19.99
CA GLN A 163 -22.54 -3.20 -18.86
C GLN A 163 -21.91 -3.83 -17.60
N PHE A 164 -22.24 -3.29 -16.43
CA PHE A 164 -21.76 -3.78 -15.15
C PHE A 164 -22.96 -4.11 -14.27
N CYS A 165 -22.84 -5.18 -13.47
CA CYS A 165 -23.89 -5.56 -12.52
C CYS A 165 -24.07 -4.46 -11.47
N THR A 166 -25.29 -3.96 -11.30
CA THR A 166 -25.62 -2.91 -10.32
C THR A 166 -25.52 -3.38 -8.86
N GLN A 167 -25.51 -4.70 -8.62
CA GLN A 167 -25.42 -5.26 -7.26
C GLN A 167 -24.00 -5.57 -6.82
N CYS A 168 -23.12 -6.02 -7.71
CA CYS A 168 -21.76 -6.46 -7.33
C CYS A 168 -20.63 -5.82 -8.14
N GLY A 169 -20.94 -5.03 -9.17
CA GLY A 169 -19.94 -4.37 -10.02
C GLY A 169 -19.21 -5.29 -10.99
N ALA A 170 -19.55 -6.59 -11.05
CA ALA A 170 -18.93 -7.51 -12.00
C ALA A 170 -19.27 -7.12 -13.46
N PRO A 171 -18.33 -7.30 -14.41
CA PRO A 171 -18.59 -7.07 -15.82
C PRO A 171 -19.62 -8.09 -16.32
N VAL A 172 -20.60 -7.61 -17.08
CA VAL A 172 -21.66 -8.45 -17.65
C VAL A 172 -21.78 -8.18 -19.15
N GLY A 173 -22.04 -9.23 -19.91
CA GLY A 173 -22.30 -9.15 -21.33
C GLY A 173 -23.70 -8.58 -21.61
N PRO A 174 -23.91 -7.98 -22.80
CA PRO A 174 -25.23 -7.46 -23.21
C PRO A 174 -26.30 -8.57 -23.34
N GLU A 175 -25.90 -9.84 -23.37
CA GLU A 175 -26.78 -11.01 -23.56
C GLU A 175 -27.01 -11.77 -22.23
N ASP A 176 -26.37 -11.34 -21.14
CA ASP A 176 -26.46 -11.99 -19.84
C ASP A 176 -27.77 -11.64 -19.14
N ARG A 177 -28.63 -12.64 -18.89
CA ARG A 177 -29.87 -12.48 -18.10
C ARG A 177 -29.62 -12.50 -16.60
N PHE A 178 -28.50 -13.06 -16.17
CA PHE A 178 -28.10 -13.19 -14.77
C PHE A 178 -26.61 -12.93 -14.64
N CYS A 179 -26.20 -12.29 -13.56
CA CYS A 179 -24.81 -12.06 -13.25
C CYS A 179 -24.13 -13.37 -12.84
N GLY A 180 -23.13 -13.82 -13.59
CA GLY A 180 -22.35 -15.02 -13.25
C GLY A 180 -21.56 -14.92 -11.94
N SER A 181 -21.36 -13.71 -11.40
CA SER A 181 -20.62 -13.50 -10.16
C SER A 181 -21.48 -13.49 -8.90
N CYS A 182 -22.74 -13.04 -8.97
CA CYS A 182 -23.61 -12.91 -7.79
C CYS A 182 -25.03 -13.47 -7.97
N GLY A 183 -25.37 -13.98 -9.16
CA GLY A 183 -26.68 -14.54 -9.47
C GLY A 183 -27.81 -13.52 -9.66
N HIS A 184 -27.51 -12.21 -9.58
CA HIS A 184 -28.53 -11.18 -9.73
C HIS A 184 -29.07 -11.10 -11.17
N LYS A 185 -30.39 -11.00 -11.33
CA LYS A 185 -31.04 -10.85 -12.64
C LYS A 185 -30.66 -9.49 -13.25
N LEU A 186 -30.20 -9.50 -14.49
CA LEU A 186 -29.79 -8.30 -15.23
C LEU A 186 -30.87 -8.04 -16.29
N GLY A 187 -31.62 -6.96 -16.10
CA GLY A 187 -32.81 -6.64 -16.92
C GLY A 187 -34.09 -7.27 -16.38
N ASP A 188 -35.21 -6.56 -16.54
CA ASP A 188 -36.55 -7.15 -16.35
C ASP A 188 -36.97 -7.98 -17.55
#